data_AF-A0A972WIV2-F1
#
_entry.id   AF-A0A972WIV2-F1
#
_cell.length_a   1.000
_cell.length_b   1.000
_cell.length_c   1.000
_cell.angle_alpha   90.00
_cell.angle_beta   90.00
_cell.angle_gamma   90.00
#
_symmetry.space_group_name_H-M   'P 1'
#
loop_
_entity.id
_entity.type
_entity.pdbx_description
1 polymer ?
#
loop_
_entity_poly.entity_id
_entity_poly.type
_entity_poly.pdbx_seq_one_letter_code
_entity_poly.pdbx_strand_id
1 'polypeptide(L)'
;METETAISYHDWEPATPVASDTILAVIFGNALFLAVGKGGTVRTSVDGTRWTQQNSTVTADLYGACWSPHKSVFVISGDRGTILTSPDGVTWTKQSSGADAYALSAVVWSEAIKLFVVVSGTSQLLISADASTWNPQNVGSRNRRGVCWSDHLGLFLYA
;
A
#
# COMPACT_ATOMS: atom_id res chain seq x y z
N MET A 1 20.36 -15.87 -30.32
CA MET A 1 20.93 -15.88 -28.96
C MET A 1 20.76 -14.48 -28.43
N GLU A 2 19.68 -14.22 -27.71
CA GLU A 2 19.45 -12.94 -27.05
C GLU A 2 20.16 -13.00 -25.70
N THR A 3 21.11 -12.08 -25.50
CA THR A 3 21.87 -11.97 -24.25
C THR A 3 21.02 -11.22 -23.24
N GLU A 4 20.55 -11.92 -22.20
CA GLU A 4 20.07 -11.28 -20.97
C GLU A 4 21.19 -10.39 -20.42
N THR A 5 20.97 -9.07 -20.40
CA THR A 5 21.81 -8.15 -19.66
C THR A 5 21.61 -8.41 -18.17
N ALA A 6 22.63 -9.00 -17.54
CA ALA A 6 22.65 -9.22 -16.10
C ALA A 6 22.51 -7.88 -15.36
N ILE A 7 21.58 -7.84 -14.41
CA ILE A 7 21.37 -6.69 -13.52
C ILE A 7 22.57 -6.65 -12.56
N SER A 8 23.36 -5.58 -12.61
CA SER A 8 24.51 -5.36 -11.71
C SER A 8 24.00 -5.02 -10.29
N TYR A 9 24.39 -5.81 -9.29
CA TYR A 9 24.02 -5.59 -7.87
C TYR A 9 24.76 -4.42 -7.19
N HIS A 10 25.59 -3.65 -7.92
CA HIS A 10 26.53 -2.68 -7.34
C HIS A 10 26.10 -1.21 -7.48
N ASP A 11 25.03 -0.91 -8.20
CA ASP A 11 24.64 0.47 -8.50
C ASP A 11 23.51 0.95 -7.58
N TRP A 12 23.84 1.13 -6.30
CA TRP A 12 22.93 1.73 -5.31
C TRP A 12 23.13 3.24 -5.28
N GLU A 13 22.27 3.98 -5.98
CA GLU A 13 22.20 5.43 -5.83
C GLU A 13 21.22 5.79 -4.71
N PRO A 14 21.65 6.52 -3.66
CA PRO A 14 20.72 6.98 -2.64
C PRO A 14 19.71 7.92 -3.29
N ALA A 15 18.43 7.55 -3.22
CA ALA A 15 17.36 8.49 -3.53
C ALA A 15 17.54 9.70 -2.61
N THR A 16 17.75 10.89 -3.18
CA THR A 16 17.86 12.11 -2.38
C THR A 16 16.50 12.37 -1.75
N PRO A 17 16.34 12.25 -0.42
CA PRO A 17 15.05 12.50 0.20
C PRO A 17 14.73 13.99 0.03
N VAL A 18 13.66 14.28 -0.70
CA VAL A 18 13.10 15.63 -0.68
C VAL A 18 12.26 15.70 0.61
N ALA A 19 12.74 16.44 1.61
CA ALA A 19 12.14 16.74 2.93
C ALA A 19 12.27 15.69 4.06
N SER A 20 12.12 16.18 5.30
CA SER A 20 12.20 15.47 6.60
C SER A 20 11.05 14.48 6.86
N ASP A 21 10.46 13.93 5.81
CA ASP A 21 9.28 13.08 5.90
C ASP A 21 9.65 11.70 6.46
N THR A 22 8.83 11.16 7.35
CA THR A 22 8.98 9.77 7.80
C THR A 22 8.21 8.84 6.86
N ILE A 23 8.94 8.15 5.98
CA ILE A 23 8.38 7.14 5.06
C ILE A 23 8.22 5.80 5.79
N LEU A 24 7.07 5.16 5.63
CA LEU A 24 6.70 3.91 6.30
C LEU A 24 6.52 2.74 5.33
N ALA A 25 6.16 3.00 4.08
CA ALA A 25 6.12 1.98 3.03
C ALA A 25 6.48 2.57 1.66
N VAL A 26 7.09 1.73 0.82
CA VAL A 26 7.36 2.01 -0.60
C VAL A 26 6.92 0.82 -1.42
N ILE A 27 6.22 1.07 -2.52
CA ILE A 27 5.83 0.06 -3.50
C ILE A 27 6.19 0.51 -4.92
N PHE A 28 6.20 -0.45 -5.83
CA PHE A 28 6.25 -0.20 -7.26
C PHE A 28 5.03 -0.83 -7.93
N GLY A 29 4.36 -0.07 -8.80
CA GLY A 29 3.18 -0.50 -9.54
C GLY A 29 2.85 0.53 -10.61
N ASN A 30 2.18 0.13 -11.69
CA ASN A 30 1.85 1.04 -12.80
C ASN A 30 3.05 1.85 -13.35
N ALA A 31 4.24 1.24 -13.42
CA ALA A 31 5.48 1.92 -13.79
C ALA A 31 5.82 3.15 -12.91
N LEU A 32 5.37 3.16 -11.66
CA LEU A 32 5.50 4.25 -10.72
C LEU A 32 5.93 3.73 -9.34
N PHE A 33 6.95 4.35 -8.76
CA PHE A 33 7.25 4.20 -7.35
C PHE A 33 6.30 5.08 -6.53
N LEU A 34 5.75 4.51 -5.47
CA LEU A 34 4.88 5.19 -4.52
C LEU A 34 5.44 5.00 -3.11
N ALA A 35 5.69 6.11 -2.41
CA ALA A 35 6.11 6.13 -1.02
C ALA A 35 5.04 6.79 -0.17
N VAL A 36 4.72 6.17 0.97
CA VAL A 36 3.72 6.66 1.91
C VAL A 36 4.29 6.73 3.33
N GLY A 37 3.75 7.63 4.16
CA GLY A 37 4.30 7.84 5.50
C GLY A 37 3.48 8.72 6.42
N LYS A 38 4.15 9.26 7.45
CA LYS A 38 3.51 10.06 8.50
C LYS A 38 2.88 11.35 7.96
N GLY A 39 1.89 11.87 8.68
CA GLY A 39 1.25 13.15 8.37
C GLY A 39 0.55 13.18 7.01
N GLY A 40 0.10 12.03 6.49
CA GLY A 40 -0.50 11.93 5.17
C GLY A 40 0.49 12.00 4.01
N THR A 41 1.79 11.75 4.26
CA THR A 41 2.82 11.82 3.21
C THR A 41 2.53 10.82 2.10
N VAL A 42 2.42 11.32 0.87
CA VAL A 42 2.43 10.54 -0.36
C VAL A 42 3.43 11.17 -1.31
N ARG A 43 4.37 10.37 -1.83
CA ARG A 43 5.33 10.77 -2.86
C ARG A 43 5.36 9.77 -3.98
N THR A 44 5.56 10.24 -5.20
CA THR A 44 5.70 9.39 -6.38
C THR A 44 6.98 9.68 -7.14
N SER A 45 7.50 8.67 -7.84
CA SER A 45 8.67 8.79 -8.69
C SER A 45 8.58 7.82 -9.85
N VAL A 46 9.04 8.22 -11.03
CA VAL A 46 9.15 7.33 -12.20
C VAL A 46 10.53 6.66 -12.31
N ASP A 47 11.53 7.22 -11.62
CA ASP A 47 12.94 6.82 -11.73
C ASP A 47 13.55 6.38 -10.38
N GLY A 48 12.80 6.47 -9.29
CA GLY A 48 13.24 6.13 -7.94
C GLY A 48 14.20 7.14 -7.29
N THR A 49 14.68 8.14 -8.04
CA THR A 49 15.68 9.12 -7.56
C THR A 49 15.06 10.49 -7.30
N ARG A 50 14.11 10.92 -8.16
CA ARG A 50 13.40 12.19 -8.03
C ARG A 50 11.96 11.94 -7.59
N TRP A 51 11.59 12.51 -6.44
CA TRP A 51 10.28 12.27 -5.82
C TRP A 51 9.42 13.53 -5.78
N THR A 52 8.20 13.42 -6.27
CA THR A 52 7.19 14.48 -6.26
C THR A 52 6.18 14.24 -5.14
N GLN A 53 5.93 15.24 -4.30
CA GLN A 53 4.89 15.16 -3.27
C GLN A 53 3.51 15.24 -3.90
N GLN A 54 2.60 14.36 -3.46
CA GLN A 54 1.21 14.32 -3.90
C GLN A 54 0.28 14.72 -2.76
N ASN A 55 -0.84 15.33 -3.09
CA ASN A 55 -1.87 15.65 -2.10
C ASN A 55 -2.71 14.40 -1.82
N SER A 56 -2.55 13.83 -0.63
CA SER A 56 -3.27 12.64 -0.18
C SER A 56 -4.69 12.93 0.31
N THR A 57 -5.07 14.20 0.45
CA THR A 57 -6.33 14.70 1.03
C THR A 57 -6.53 14.42 2.53
N VAL A 58 -5.52 13.83 3.19
CA VAL A 58 -5.58 13.46 4.61
C VAL A 58 -4.30 13.86 5.34
N THR A 59 -4.37 13.93 6.67
CA THR A 59 -3.22 14.16 7.56
C THR A 59 -2.91 12.96 8.46
N ALA A 60 -3.68 11.87 8.34
CA ALA A 60 -3.45 10.64 9.07
C ALA A 60 -2.16 9.95 8.61
N ASP A 61 -1.48 9.25 9.51
CA ASP A 61 -0.31 8.45 9.16
C ASP A 61 -0.70 7.33 8.21
N LEU A 62 0.08 7.14 7.14
CA LEU A 62 -0.15 6.12 6.11
C LEU A 62 0.87 5.00 6.30
N TYR A 63 0.39 3.77 6.48
CA TYR A 63 1.20 2.64 6.94
C TYR A 63 1.52 1.63 5.84
N GLY A 64 0.58 1.39 4.93
CA GLY A 64 0.71 0.37 3.90
C GLY A 64 0.21 0.86 2.55
N ALA A 65 0.74 0.29 1.48
CA ALA A 65 0.27 0.51 0.14
C ALA A 65 0.37 -0.78 -0.69
N CYS A 66 -0.49 -0.94 -1.69
CA CYS A 66 -0.36 -1.98 -2.71
C CYS A 66 -0.87 -1.49 -4.07
N TRP A 67 -0.49 -2.21 -5.14
CA TRP A 67 -0.99 -2.02 -6.49
C TRP A 67 -1.74 -3.28 -6.93
N SER A 68 -2.92 -3.11 -7.52
CA SER A 68 -3.62 -4.18 -8.23
C SER A 68 -3.49 -3.97 -9.74
N PRO A 69 -2.72 -4.80 -10.46
CA PRO A 69 -2.64 -4.71 -11.92
C PRO A 69 -3.97 -5.07 -12.59
N HIS A 70 -4.75 -5.98 -12.01
CA HIS A 70 -6.06 -6.38 -12.55
C HIS A 70 -7.10 -5.25 -12.47
N LYS A 71 -7.06 -4.44 -11.41
CA LYS A 71 -8.01 -3.34 -11.20
C LYS A 71 -7.46 -1.98 -11.64
N SER A 72 -6.17 -1.93 -11.99
CA SER A 72 -5.44 -0.70 -12.29
C SER A 72 -5.62 0.36 -11.21
N VAL A 73 -5.43 -0.03 -9.94
CA VAL A 73 -5.64 0.85 -8.79
C VAL A 73 -4.59 0.64 -7.70
N PHE A 74 -4.09 1.76 -7.18
CA PHE A 74 -3.34 1.83 -5.93
C PHE A 74 -4.30 1.89 -4.76
N VAL A 75 -3.95 1.19 -3.69
CA VAL A 75 -4.64 1.28 -2.40
C VAL A 75 -3.64 1.60 -1.31
N ILE A 76 -3.94 2.59 -0.49
CA ILE A 76 -3.18 2.96 0.72
C ILE A 76 -4.06 2.69 1.95
N SER A 77 -3.47 2.15 3.00
CA SER A 77 -4.07 2.02 4.33
C SER A 77 -3.34 2.85 5.38
N GLY A 78 -4.06 3.39 6.36
CA GLY A 78 -3.47 4.24 7.39
C GLY A 78 -4.27 4.32 8.69
N ASP A 79 -3.89 5.28 9.53
CA ASP A 79 -4.53 5.55 10.80
C ASP A 79 -5.99 6.01 10.65
N ARG A 80 -6.79 5.89 11.71
CA ARG A 80 -8.20 6.29 11.75
C ARG A 80 -9.06 5.66 10.62
N GLY A 81 -8.84 4.39 10.34
CA GLY A 81 -9.53 3.64 9.30
C GLY A 81 -9.27 4.17 7.88
N THR A 82 -8.17 4.90 7.66
CA THR A 82 -7.92 5.55 6.37
C THR A 82 -7.68 4.51 5.28
N ILE A 83 -8.49 4.59 4.22
CA ILE A 83 -8.24 3.92 2.95
C ILE A 83 -8.27 4.98 1.86
N LEU A 84 -7.20 5.07 1.05
CA LEU A 84 -7.16 5.91 -0.14
C LEU A 84 -6.98 5.03 -1.37
N THR A 85 -7.65 5.41 -2.46
CA THR A 85 -7.51 4.76 -3.76
C THR A 85 -7.12 5.76 -4.83
N SER A 86 -6.29 5.32 -5.77
CA SER A 86 -5.90 6.15 -6.92
C SER A 86 -5.57 5.28 -8.13
N PRO A 87 -6.04 5.61 -9.35
CA PRO A 87 -5.62 4.90 -10.55
C PRO A 87 -4.23 5.33 -11.05
N ASP A 88 -3.78 6.53 -10.71
CA ASP A 88 -2.58 7.18 -11.26
C ASP A 88 -1.49 7.48 -10.21
N GLY A 89 -1.79 7.29 -8.92
CA GLY A 89 -0.90 7.62 -7.81
C GLY A 89 -0.82 9.13 -7.50
N VAL A 90 -1.61 9.96 -8.18
CA VAL A 90 -1.60 11.43 -8.10
C VAL A 90 -2.90 11.93 -7.47
N THR A 91 -4.03 11.49 -8.01
CA THR A 91 -5.35 11.89 -7.52
C THR A 91 -5.90 10.82 -6.58
N TRP A 92 -6.10 11.17 -5.31
CA TRP A 92 -6.52 10.24 -4.27
C TRP A 92 -7.97 10.46 -3.86
N THR A 93 -8.72 9.35 -3.76
CA THR A 93 -10.08 9.33 -3.23
C THR A 93 -10.08 8.58 -1.90
N LYS A 94 -10.62 9.21 -0.85
CA LYS A 94 -10.84 8.54 0.43
C LYS A 94 -12.05 7.61 0.35
N GLN A 95 -11.87 6.35 0.74
CA GLN A 95 -12.93 5.35 0.81
C GLN A 95 -13.43 5.20 2.25
N SER A 96 -14.70 4.83 2.40
CA SER A 96 -15.24 4.44 3.70
C SER A 96 -14.77 3.02 4.03
N SER A 97 -14.11 2.85 5.17
CA SER A 97 -13.61 1.56 5.62
C SER A 97 -14.57 0.83 6.56
N GLY A 98 -15.51 1.56 7.17
CA GLY A 98 -16.32 1.06 8.29
C GLY A 98 -15.51 0.76 9.55
N ALA A 99 -14.25 1.21 9.62
CA ALA A 99 -13.28 0.87 10.67
C ALA A 99 -12.51 2.11 11.18
N ASP A 100 -13.18 3.26 11.27
CA ASP A 100 -12.55 4.58 11.58
C ASP A 100 -11.83 4.64 12.94
N ALA A 101 -12.17 3.73 13.87
CA ALA A 101 -11.53 3.65 15.18
C ALA A 101 -10.18 2.89 15.18
N TYR A 102 -9.75 2.34 14.03
CA TYR A 102 -8.64 1.39 13.96
C TYR A 102 -7.51 1.90 13.07
N ALA A 103 -6.27 1.66 13.49
CA ALA A 103 -5.11 1.82 12.63
C ALA A 103 -5.03 0.63 11.65
N LEU A 104 -5.06 0.91 10.35
CA LEU A 104 -4.96 -0.08 9.28
C LEU A 104 -3.50 -0.22 8.85
N SER A 105 -2.83 -1.23 9.41
CA SER A 105 -1.37 -1.35 9.42
C SER A 105 -0.77 -1.76 8.08
N ALA A 106 -1.47 -2.57 7.29
CA ALA A 106 -0.97 -3.04 6.01
C ALA A 106 -2.13 -3.40 5.07
N VAL A 107 -1.86 -3.33 3.78
CA VAL A 107 -2.76 -3.70 2.70
C VAL A 107 -2.02 -4.52 1.65
N VAL A 108 -2.68 -5.55 1.13
CA VAL A 108 -2.16 -6.37 0.02
C VAL A 108 -3.26 -6.67 -0.99
N TRP A 109 -2.83 -6.91 -2.22
CA TRP A 109 -3.64 -7.47 -3.30
C TRP A 109 -3.24 -8.93 -3.53
N SER A 110 -4.22 -9.81 -3.70
CA SER A 110 -3.99 -11.16 -4.22
C SER A 110 -4.53 -11.26 -5.64
N GLU A 111 -3.64 -11.54 -6.58
CA GLU A 111 -4.00 -11.76 -7.98
C GLU A 111 -4.75 -13.09 -8.15
N ALA A 112 -4.47 -14.10 -7.33
CA ALA A 112 -5.09 -15.41 -7.44
C ALA A 112 -6.59 -15.39 -7.10
N ILE A 113 -6.99 -14.66 -6.06
CA ILE A 113 -8.39 -14.59 -5.62
C ILE A 113 -9.06 -13.23 -5.89
N LYS A 114 -8.37 -12.31 -6.59
CA LYS A 114 -8.84 -10.98 -6.97
C LYS A 114 -9.37 -10.16 -5.79
N LEU A 115 -8.64 -10.18 -4.67
CA LEU A 115 -9.08 -9.58 -3.42
C LEU A 115 -8.00 -8.71 -2.78
N PHE A 116 -8.42 -7.55 -2.29
CA PHE A 116 -7.67 -6.74 -1.35
C PHE A 116 -7.91 -7.22 0.07
N VAL A 117 -6.86 -7.29 0.87
CA VAL A 117 -6.92 -7.57 2.30
C VAL A 117 -6.16 -6.48 3.04
N VAL A 118 -6.83 -5.88 4.02
CA VAL A 118 -6.26 -4.92 4.95
C VAL A 118 -6.29 -5.52 6.35
N VAL A 119 -5.20 -5.37 7.10
CA VAL A 119 -5.12 -5.82 8.49
C VAL A 119 -4.93 -4.64 9.43
N SER A 120 -5.53 -4.74 10.62
CA SER A 120 -5.29 -3.83 11.73
C SER A 120 -4.45 -4.50 12.81
N GLY A 121 -3.60 -3.71 13.48
CA GLY A 121 -2.82 -4.10 14.67
C GLY A 121 -3.63 -4.55 15.87
N THR A 122 -4.97 -4.56 15.81
CA THR A 122 -5.83 -4.97 16.93
C THR A 122 -6.67 -6.20 16.56
N SER A 123 -7.84 -6.01 15.94
CA SER A 123 -8.85 -7.06 15.75
C SER A 123 -9.56 -7.04 14.40
N GLN A 124 -9.34 -6.01 13.58
CA GLN A 124 -10.04 -5.85 12.31
C GLN A 124 -9.22 -6.41 11.14
N LEU A 125 -9.95 -7.08 10.24
CA LEU A 125 -9.51 -7.41 8.90
C LEU A 125 -10.58 -6.88 7.94
N LEU A 126 -10.18 -6.19 6.88
CA LEU A 126 -11.12 -5.71 5.86
C LEU A 126 -10.79 -6.40 4.54
N ILE A 127 -11.84 -6.76 3.80
CA ILE A 127 -11.70 -7.29 2.44
C ILE A 127 -12.46 -6.44 1.44
N SER A 128 -11.93 -6.34 0.23
CA SER A 128 -12.58 -5.67 -0.88
C SER A 128 -12.20 -6.34 -2.21
N ALA A 129 -13.17 -6.51 -3.11
CA ALA A 129 -12.92 -7.01 -4.47
C ALA A 129 -12.80 -5.87 -5.50
N ASP A 130 -13.12 -4.64 -5.12
CA ASP A 130 -13.28 -3.48 -6.01
C ASP A 130 -12.49 -2.23 -5.57
N ALA A 131 -11.84 -2.28 -4.40
CA ALA A 131 -11.17 -1.16 -3.72
C ALA A 131 -12.08 -0.01 -3.26
N SER A 132 -13.38 -0.02 -3.57
CA SER A 132 -14.34 1.01 -3.17
C SER A 132 -15.25 0.57 -2.03
N THR A 133 -15.61 -0.72 -1.99
CA THR A 133 -16.48 -1.30 -0.97
C THR A 133 -15.65 -2.20 -0.06
N TRP A 134 -15.61 -1.87 1.23
CA TRP A 134 -14.81 -2.58 2.22
C TRP A 134 -15.70 -3.27 3.26
N ASN A 135 -15.42 -4.54 3.50
CA ASN A 135 -16.16 -5.38 4.43
C ASN A 135 -15.30 -5.66 5.67
N PRO A 136 -15.48 -4.93 6.79
CA PRO A 136 -14.75 -5.18 8.02
C PRO A 136 -15.24 -6.46 8.71
N GLN A 137 -14.29 -7.24 9.19
CA GLN A 137 -14.51 -8.45 9.97
C GLN A 137 -13.67 -8.41 11.25
N ASN A 138 -14.33 -8.65 12.38
CA ASN A 138 -13.65 -8.84 13.64
C ASN A 138 -13.13 -10.28 13.72
N VAL A 139 -11.81 -10.41 13.70
CA VAL A 139 -11.09 -11.67 13.64
C VAL A 139 -10.37 -11.99 14.96
N GLY A 140 -10.72 -11.28 16.04
CA GLY A 140 -10.15 -11.45 17.38
C GLY A 140 -8.76 -10.84 17.55
N SER A 141 -8.42 -10.45 18.78
CA SER A 141 -7.18 -9.76 19.14
C SER A 141 -5.95 -10.63 18.90
N ARG A 142 -5.15 -10.25 17.90
CA ARG A 142 -3.73 -10.59 17.75
C ARG A 142 -3.08 -9.37 17.11
N ASN A 143 -1.92 -8.96 17.61
CA ASN A 143 -1.23 -7.71 17.26
C ASN A 143 -0.66 -7.76 15.83
N ARG A 144 -1.52 -7.65 14.81
CA ARG A 144 -1.21 -7.92 13.39
C ARG A 144 -0.66 -6.69 12.68
N ARG A 145 0.62 -6.69 12.32
CA ARG A 145 1.27 -5.57 11.62
C ARG A 145 1.64 -5.90 10.18
N GLY A 146 1.68 -7.18 9.81
CA GLY A 146 2.00 -7.62 8.46
C GLY A 146 0.90 -8.47 7.85
N VAL A 147 0.76 -8.37 6.53
CA VAL A 147 0.01 -9.32 5.72
C VAL A 147 0.77 -9.55 4.41
N CYS A 148 0.83 -10.79 3.95
CA CYS A 148 1.34 -11.15 2.64
C CYS A 148 0.50 -12.28 2.03
N TRP A 149 0.52 -12.40 0.71
CA TRP A 149 -0.09 -13.49 -0.04
C TRP A 149 0.99 -14.43 -0.59
N SER A 150 0.72 -15.73 -0.62
CA SER A 150 1.56 -16.72 -1.29
C SER A 150 0.78 -17.39 -2.42
N ASP A 151 1.19 -17.15 -3.67
CA ASP A 151 0.58 -17.82 -4.83
C ASP A 151 0.81 -19.33 -4.82
N HIS A 152 1.97 -19.79 -4.32
CA HIS A 152 2.29 -21.21 -4.25
C HIS A 152 1.40 -21.97 -3.26
N LEU A 153 1.03 -21.32 -2.14
CA LEU A 153 0.25 -21.95 -1.08
C LEU A 153 -1.24 -21.61 -1.13
N GLY A 154 -1.64 -20.61 -1.93
CA GLY A 154 -3.03 -20.19 -2.02
C GLY A 154 -3.59 -19.62 -0.72
N LEU A 155 -2.76 -18.98 0.11
CA LEU A 155 -3.18 -18.44 1.41
C LEU A 155 -2.56 -17.07 1.73
N PHE A 156 -3.27 -16.32 2.59
CA PHE A 156 -2.72 -15.15 3.27
C PHE A 156 -2.04 -15.56 4.56
N LEU A 157 -0.86 -14.99 4.80
CA LEU A 157 -0.21 -15.02 6.10
C LEU A 157 -0.28 -13.62 6.68
N TYR A 158 -0.64 -13.52 7.96
CA TYR A 158 -0.66 -12.27 8.70
C TYR A 158 0.02 -12.49 10.05
N ALA A 159 0.78 -11.50 10.52
CA ALA A 159 1.58 -11.56 11.75
C ALA A 159 1.45 -10.28 12.54
#